data_AF-A0A650CXU3-F1
#
_entry.id   AF-A0A650CXU3-F1
#
_cell.length_a   1.000
_cell.length_b   1.000
_cell.length_c   1.000
_cell.angle_alpha   90.00
_cell.angle_beta   90.00
_cell.angle_gamma   90.00
#
_symmetry.space_group_name_H-M   'P 1'
#
loop_
_entity.id
_entity.type
_entity.pdbx_description
1 polymer ?
#
loop_
_entity_poly.entity_id
_entity_poly.type
_entity_poly.pdbx_seq_one_letter_code
_entity_poly.pdbx_strand_id
1 'polypeptide(L)'
;MDSDKGNPHRILLYDAIQNKIRYEIKIKGVSTLSDFKIERKKIDKICIRNIECKEFIPFLIDLNLFNISSCGNFIDIIKKDEVCEIKFVNKFEKLVGPIIRAYDFNNYLYK
;
A
#
# COMPACT_ATOMS: atom_id res chain seq x y z
N MET A 1 -10.28 -15.06 8.30
CA MET A 1 -10.72 -15.01 6.89
C MET A 1 -10.11 -13.78 6.25
N ASP A 2 -9.77 -13.84 4.95
CA ASP A 2 -9.09 -12.74 4.25
C ASP A 2 -10.05 -11.62 3.81
N SER A 3 -11.34 -11.93 3.81
CA SER A 3 -12.45 -11.01 3.55
C SER A 3 -13.38 -10.90 4.76
N ASP A 4 -13.92 -9.71 5.00
CA ASP A 4 -15.02 -9.47 5.94
C ASP A 4 -16.23 -8.93 5.18
N LYS A 5 -17.33 -9.68 5.17
CA LYS A 5 -18.58 -9.34 4.45
C LYS A 5 -18.36 -8.94 2.98
N GLY A 6 -17.44 -9.62 2.30
CA GLY A 6 -17.09 -9.36 0.90
C GLY A 6 -16.08 -8.23 0.67
N ASN A 7 -15.64 -7.53 1.72
CA ASN A 7 -14.60 -6.51 1.63
C ASN A 7 -13.21 -7.09 1.96
N PRO A 8 -12.12 -6.57 1.35
CA PRO A 8 -10.76 -6.92 1.75
C PRO A 8 -10.51 -6.61 3.22
N HIS A 9 -10.09 -7.60 4.00
CA HIS A 9 -9.82 -7.45 5.43
C HIS A 9 -8.33 -7.53 5.76
N ARG A 10 -7.52 -8.22 4.94
CA ARG A 10 -6.06 -8.26 5.10
C ARG A 10 -5.32 -8.52 3.78
N ILE A 11 -4.04 -8.13 3.76
CA ILE A 11 -3.08 -8.49 2.71
C ILE A 11 -2.03 -9.40 3.36
N LEU A 12 -1.79 -10.56 2.75
CA LEU A 12 -0.73 -11.47 3.12
C LEU A 12 0.33 -11.46 2.01
N LEU A 13 1.57 -11.13 2.36
CA LEU A 13 2.70 -11.27 1.45
C LEU A 13 3.52 -12.50 1.85
N TYR A 14 3.71 -13.41 0.91
CA TYR A 14 4.46 -14.64 1.11
C TYR A 14 5.85 -14.52 0.50
N ASP A 15 6.84 -15.08 1.19
CA ASP A 15 8.13 -15.38 0.60
C ASP A 15 7.98 -16.61 -0.31
N ALA A 16 8.24 -16.43 -1.61
CA ALA A 16 8.04 -17.48 -2.62
C ALA A 16 9.04 -18.64 -2.50
N ILE A 17 10.22 -18.41 -1.91
CA ILE A 17 11.25 -19.45 -1.76
C ILE A 17 10.94 -20.30 -0.53
N GLN A 18 10.57 -19.65 0.58
CA GLN A 18 10.32 -20.33 1.85
C GLN A 18 8.88 -20.83 2.00
N ASN A 19 7.96 -20.36 1.15
CA ASN A 19 6.52 -20.59 1.24
C ASN A 19 5.95 -20.23 2.63
N LYS A 20 6.40 -19.11 3.19
CA LYS A 20 5.99 -18.59 4.50
C LYS A 20 5.46 -17.17 4.38
N ILE A 21 4.54 -16.80 5.26
CA ILE A 21 4.07 -15.42 5.38
C ILE A 21 5.24 -14.56 5.86
N ARG A 22 5.54 -13.52 5.09
CA ARG A 22 6.52 -12.49 5.44
C ARG A 22 5.84 -11.27 6.04
N TYR A 23 4.69 -10.87 5.50
CA TYR A 23 3.91 -9.75 6.00
C TYR A 23 2.43 -10.08 6.13
N GLU A 24 1.80 -9.57 7.20
CA GLU A 24 0.34 -9.47 7.34
C GLU A 24 -0.03 -8.01 7.59
N ILE A 25 -0.90 -7.47 6.73
CA ILE A 25 -1.41 -6.11 6.83
C ILE A 25 -2.92 -6.19 7.02
N LYS A 26 -3.45 -5.72 8.15
CA LYS A 26 -4.90 -5.66 8.35
C LYS A 26 -5.46 -4.36 7.79
N ILE A 27 -6.54 -4.49 7.03
CA ILE A 27 -7.18 -3.41 6.29
C ILE A 27 -8.50 -3.04 6.96
N LYS A 28 -8.64 -1.75 7.30
CA LYS A 28 -9.91 -1.16 7.76
C LYS A 28 -10.85 -0.88 6.58
N GLY A 29 -10.28 -0.54 5.43
CA GLY A 29 -11.04 -0.37 4.19
C GLY A 29 -10.17 0.03 3.01
N VAL A 30 -10.72 -0.13 1.81
CA VAL A 30 -10.10 0.26 0.55
C VAL A 30 -11.08 1.16 -0.20
N SER A 31 -10.57 2.21 -0.84
CA SER A 31 -11.32 2.98 -1.83
C SER A 31 -10.64 2.81 -3.18
N THR A 32 -11.38 2.35 -4.17
CA THR A 32 -10.90 2.08 -5.53
C THR A 32 -11.02 3.32 -6.40
N LEU A 33 -10.36 3.34 -7.56
CA LEU A 33 -10.48 4.45 -8.52
C LEU A 33 -11.92 4.62 -9.04
N SER A 34 -12.67 3.53 -9.19
CA SER A 34 -14.07 3.55 -9.63
C SER A 34 -14.99 4.28 -8.66
N ASP A 35 -14.69 4.24 -7.35
CA ASP A 35 -15.46 4.99 -6.33
C ASP A 35 -15.39 6.50 -6.58
N PHE A 36 -14.33 6.96 -7.25
CA PHE A 36 -14.11 8.36 -7.64
C PHE A 36 -14.38 8.63 -9.12
N LYS A 37 -14.89 7.65 -9.87
CA LYS A 37 -15.08 7.73 -11.34
C LYS A 37 -13.80 8.06 -12.11
N ILE A 38 -12.65 7.56 -11.63
CA ILE A 38 -11.35 7.76 -12.26
C ILE A 38 -10.99 6.53 -13.10
N GLU A 39 -10.62 6.75 -14.36
CA GLU A 39 -10.13 5.68 -15.21
C GLU A 39 -8.73 5.23 -14.82
N ARG A 40 -8.50 3.91 -14.84
CA ARG A 40 -7.19 3.33 -14.57
C ARG A 40 -6.22 3.64 -15.72
N LYS A 41 -5.05 4.15 -15.38
CA LYS A 41 -3.93 4.32 -16.31
C LYS A 41 -2.77 3.42 -15.88
N LYS A 42 -1.96 2.98 -16.84
CA LYS A 42 -0.71 2.27 -16.54
C LYS A 42 0.25 3.23 -15.84
N ILE A 43 0.88 2.75 -14.77
CA ILE A 43 1.87 3.49 -14.00
C ILE A 43 3.21 2.78 -14.19
N ASP A 44 4.20 3.50 -14.73
CA ASP A 44 5.51 2.93 -15.02
C ASP A 44 6.54 3.20 -13.92
N LYS A 45 6.52 4.40 -13.33
CA LYS A 45 7.44 4.79 -12.25
C LYS A 45 6.68 5.47 -11.13
N ILE A 46 6.95 5.00 -9.91
CA ILE A 46 6.41 5.54 -8.68
C ILE A 46 7.54 5.68 -7.65
N CYS A 47 7.53 6.76 -6.87
CA CYS A 47 8.50 7.04 -5.80
C CYS A 47 7.79 7.09 -4.45
N ILE A 48 8.51 6.85 -3.36
CA ILE A 48 8.02 7.19 -2.03
C ILE A 48 8.23 8.69 -1.83
N ARG A 49 7.17 9.43 -1.46
CA ARG A 49 7.24 10.88 -1.22
C ARG A 49 7.11 11.20 0.26
N ASN A 50 5.98 10.86 0.87
CA ASN A 50 5.72 11.08 2.29
C ASN A 50 5.51 9.74 3.01
N ILE A 51 6.19 9.52 4.14
CA ILE A 51 6.05 8.29 4.92
C ILE A 51 6.07 8.55 6.43
N GLU A 52 4.88 8.60 7.03
CA GLU A 52 4.70 8.78 8.47
C GLU A 52 4.68 7.43 9.20
N CYS A 53 4.05 6.41 8.60
CA CYS A 53 4.06 5.04 9.09
C CYS A 53 5.25 4.26 8.54
N LYS A 54 6.39 4.37 9.23
CA LYS A 54 7.69 3.83 8.80
C LYS A 54 7.73 2.30 8.76
N GLU A 55 6.84 1.62 9.47
CA GLU A 55 6.70 0.17 9.46
C GLU A 55 6.41 -0.41 8.06
N PHE A 56 5.84 0.40 7.16
CA PHE A 56 5.58 -0.01 5.77
C PHE A 56 6.81 0.07 4.86
N ILE A 57 7.92 0.73 5.26
CA ILE A 57 9.11 0.88 4.42
C ILE A 57 9.68 -0.48 3.96
N PRO A 58 9.93 -1.46 4.85
CA PRO A 58 10.45 -2.76 4.44
C PRO A 58 9.53 -3.48 3.44
N PHE A 59 8.22 -3.40 3.64
CA PHE A 59 7.24 -3.99 2.72
C PHE A 59 7.31 -3.37 1.32
N LEU A 60 7.44 -2.05 1.21
CA LEU A 60 7.59 -1.38 -0.09
C LEU A 60 8.90 -1.73 -0.80
N ILE A 61 9.99 -1.91 -0.03
CA ILE A 61 11.29 -2.37 -0.53
C ILE A 61 11.17 -3.79 -1.08
N ASP A 62 10.58 -4.70 -0.32
CA ASP A 62 10.49 -6.11 -0.71
C ASP A 62 9.57 -6.35 -1.91
N LEU A 63 8.54 -5.52 -2.09
CA LEU A 63 7.72 -5.56 -3.29
C LEU A 63 8.38 -4.89 -4.51
N ASN A 64 9.59 -4.33 -4.34
CA ASN A 64 10.30 -3.56 -5.35
C ASN A 64 9.41 -2.48 -6.00
N LEU A 65 8.58 -1.83 -5.17
CA LEU A 65 7.49 -0.97 -5.66
C LEU A 65 7.92 0.45 -5.97
N PHE A 66 9.15 0.87 -5.68
CA PHE A 66 9.54 2.27 -5.84
C PHE A 66 10.83 2.43 -6.65
N ASN A 67 10.93 3.60 -7.28
CA ASN A 67 12.11 4.07 -7.98
C ASN A 67 12.78 5.17 -7.14
N ILE A 68 14.06 5.40 -7.38
CA ILE A 68 14.87 6.37 -6.61
C ILE A 68 14.78 7.78 -7.24
N SER A 69 14.48 7.89 -8.54
CA SER A 69 14.45 9.18 -9.24
C SER A 69 13.49 9.21 -10.44
N SER A 70 13.24 10.43 -10.94
CA SER A 70 12.45 10.69 -12.17
C SER A 70 11.02 10.13 -12.14
N CYS A 71 10.32 10.30 -11.01
CA CYS A 71 8.96 9.82 -10.84
C CYS A 71 7.91 10.89 -11.20
N GLY A 72 6.88 10.48 -11.94
CA GLY A 72 5.65 11.25 -12.14
C GLY A 72 4.52 10.87 -11.17
N ASN A 73 4.70 9.76 -10.44
CA ASN A 73 3.74 9.21 -9.49
C ASN A 73 4.43 8.93 -8.15
N PHE A 74 3.64 8.92 -7.08
CA PHE A 74 4.12 8.87 -5.71
C PHE A 74 3.24 7.99 -4.84
N ILE A 75 3.87 7.31 -3.89
CA ILE A 75 3.23 6.69 -2.73
C ILE A 75 3.36 7.66 -1.57
N ASP A 76 2.23 8.04 -0.98
CA ASP A 76 2.17 8.72 0.30
C ASP A 76 1.57 7.78 1.34
N ILE A 77 2.21 7.66 2.50
CA ILE A 77 1.71 6.91 3.65
C ILE A 77 1.57 7.89 4.81
N ILE A 78 0.34 8.27 5.10
CA ILE A 78 -0.01 9.32 6.06
C ILE A 78 -0.73 8.69 7.24
N LYS A 79 -0.35 9.03 8.47
CA LYS A 79 -1.05 8.57 9.67
C LYS A 79 -2.34 9.36 9.83
N LYS A 80 -3.47 8.66 10.00
CA LYS A 80 -4.78 9.23 10.28
C LYS A 80 -5.44 8.47 11.40
N ASP A 81 -5.59 9.10 12.56
CA ASP A 81 -6.09 8.46 13.77
C ASP A 81 -5.33 7.14 14.05
N GLU A 82 -6.05 6.02 14.11
CA GLU A 82 -5.48 4.69 14.33
C GLU A 82 -5.02 3.98 13.04
N VAL A 83 -5.23 4.58 11.86
CA VAL A 83 -4.88 3.97 10.56
C VAL A 83 -3.69 4.65 9.88
N CYS A 84 -3.00 3.91 9.03
CA CYS A 84 -2.07 4.39 8.02
C CYS A 84 -2.78 4.38 6.68
N GLU A 85 -2.98 5.56 6.09
CA GLU A 85 -3.60 5.74 4.79
C GLU A 85 -2.52 5.76 3.70
N ILE A 86 -2.49 4.71 2.88
CA ILE A 86 -1.58 4.54 1.75
C ILE A 86 -2.30 5.06 0.50
N LYS A 87 -1.72 6.08 -0.14
CA LYS A 87 -2.23 6.71 -1.36
C LYS A 87 -1.23 6.61 -2.49
N PHE A 88 -1.78 6.49 -3.68
CA PHE A 88 -1.03 6.52 -4.93
C PHE A 88 -1.50 7.74 -5.72
N VAL A 89 -0.63 8.73 -5.88
CA VAL A 89 -0.94 10.02 -6.52
C VAL A 89 0.05 10.37 -7.61
N ASN A 90 -0.29 11.27 -8.52
CA ASN A 90 0.67 11.86 -9.46
C ASN A 90 1.28 13.16 -8.92
N LYS A 91 2.19 13.77 -9.69
CA LYS A 91 2.80 15.08 -9.38
C LYS A 91 1.83 16.25 -9.21
N PHE A 92 0.57 16.08 -9.63
CA PHE A 92 -0.52 17.05 -9.48
C PHE A 92 -1.50 16.64 -8.37
N GLU A 93 -1.10 15.71 -7.49
CA GLU A 93 -1.90 15.21 -6.37
C GLU A 93 -3.21 14.51 -6.75
N LYS A 94 -3.36 14.12 -8.01
CA LYS A 94 -4.51 13.32 -8.46
C LYS A 94 -4.27 11.85 -8.16
N LEU A 95 -5.31 11.15 -7.68
CA LEU A 95 -5.27 9.71 -7.45
C LEU A 95 -4.96 8.95 -8.75
N VAL A 96 -4.05 8.00 -8.66
CA VAL A 96 -3.68 7.07 -9.74
C VAL A 96 -3.81 5.60 -9.35
N GLY A 97 -4.08 5.32 -8.07
CA GLY A 97 -4.34 3.99 -7.56
C GLY A 97 -5.35 4.01 -6.41
N PRO A 98 -5.60 2.85 -5.77
CA PRO A 98 -6.53 2.76 -4.65
C PRO A 98 -6.01 3.52 -3.43
N ILE A 99 -6.89 3.81 -2.48
CA ILE A 99 -6.52 4.24 -1.14
C ILE A 99 -6.69 3.04 -0.21
N ILE A 100 -5.62 2.65 0.48
CA ILE A 100 -5.64 1.53 1.43
C ILE A 100 -5.51 2.10 2.84
N ARG A 101 -6.45 1.76 3.72
CA ARG A 101 -6.41 2.17 5.14
C ARG A 101 -6.06 0.96 5.98
N ALA A 102 -4.82 0.90 6.44
CA ALA A 102 -4.31 -0.22 7.24
C ALA A 102 -4.23 0.17 8.73
N TYR A 103 -4.50 -0.75 9.65
CA TYR A 103 -4.46 -0.46 11.10
C TYR A 103 -3.53 -1.38 11.89
N ASP A 104 -2.99 -2.42 11.27
CA ASP A 104 -2.06 -3.35 11.89
C ASP A 104 -1.12 -3.89 10.81
N PHE A 105 0.17 -3.92 11.11
CA PHE A 105 1.24 -4.34 10.21
C PHE A 105 2.20 -5.25 10.96
N ASN A 106 2.27 -6.51 10.53
CA ASN A 106 3.13 -7.52 11.12
C ASN A 106 4.18 -7.97 10.10
N ASN A 107 5.45 -7.93 10.50
CA ASN A 107 6.58 -8.49 9.75
C ASN A 107 7.10 -9.73 10.49
N TYR A 108 7.04 -10.89 9.84
CA TYR A 108 7.39 -12.19 10.43
C TYR A 108 8.85 -12.60 10.21
N LEU A 109 9.67 -11.74 9.59
CA LEU A 109 11.09 -12.03 9.37
C LEU A 109 11.92 -12.00 10.67
N TYR A 110 11.37 -11.47 11.77
CA TYR A 110 12.04 -11.30 13.06
C TYR A 110 11.27 -11.92 14.24
N LYS A 111 10.44 -12.93 13.99
CA LYS A 111 9.78 -13.71 15.05
C LYS A 111 10.35 -15.12 15.15
#